data_AF-A0A519WXH9-F1
#
_entry.id   AF-A0A519WXH9-F1
#
_cell.length_a   1.000
_cell.length_b   1.000
_cell.length_c   1.000
_cell.angle_alpha   90.00
_cell.angle_beta   90.00
_cell.angle_gamma   90.00
#
_symmetry.space_group_name_H-M   'P 1'
#
loop_
_entity.id
_entity.type
_entity.pdbx_description
1 polymer ?
#
loop_
_entity_poly.entity_id
_entity_poly.type
_entity_poly.pdbx_seq_one_letter_code
_entity_poly.pdbx_strand_id
1 'polypeptide(L)'
;MTNRRAFLQKAGLAAAAAYLSPSFISSALANPAKISKIGIGLFTLRDQLAADVNATIQKVASIGYNQVETYYGYPGKYEVKGFWGLEAKDFSKLLKNNNLTTPSGHYNVSDFLSGKGDTVLKSHIETAATVGQKYFVIPALPTDVRATGTLDDYKRMAALFN
;
A
#
# COMPACT_ATOMS: atom_id res chain seq x y z
N MET A 1 43.87 21.26 -40.72
CA MET A 1 43.62 20.59 -42.02
C MET A 1 42.97 19.24 -41.78
N THR A 2 41.79 18.99 -42.32
CA THR A 2 41.16 17.65 -42.29
C THR A 2 41.85 16.74 -43.30
N ASN A 3 42.52 15.69 -42.84
CA ASN A 3 43.07 14.66 -43.73
C ASN A 3 42.01 13.61 -44.09
N ARG A 4 42.24 12.84 -45.17
CA ARG A 4 41.29 11.83 -45.68
C ARG A 4 40.82 10.85 -44.60
N ARG A 5 41.74 10.43 -43.72
CA ARG A 5 41.42 9.53 -42.60
C ARG A 5 40.44 10.18 -41.62
N ALA A 6 40.69 11.42 -41.23
CA ALA A 6 39.82 12.18 -40.34
C ALA A 6 38.45 12.44 -40.97
N PHE A 7 38.39 12.65 -42.29
CA PHE A 7 37.12 12.80 -43.02
C PHE A 7 36.31 11.49 -43.00
N LEU A 8 36.92 10.36 -43.35
CA LEU A 8 36.24 9.06 -43.37
C LEU A 8 35.76 8.63 -41.99
N GLN A 9 36.54 8.89 -40.93
CA GLN A 9 36.13 8.61 -39.56
C GLN A 9 34.90 9.43 -39.14
N LYS A 10 34.89 10.72 -39.46
CA LYS A 10 33.76 11.61 -39.12
C LYS A 10 32.51 11.29 -39.95
N ALA A 11 32.67 10.98 -41.24
CA ALA A 11 31.58 10.57 -42.11
C ALA A 11 30.96 9.23 -41.67
N GLY A 12 31.80 8.26 -41.26
CA GLY A 12 31.33 6.98 -40.72
C GLY A 12 30.55 7.13 -39.41
N LEU A 13 31.03 7.96 -38.48
CA LEU A 13 30.32 8.29 -37.24
C LEU A 13 28.98 8.99 -37.51
N ALA A 14 28.95 9.94 -38.44
CA ALA A 14 27.72 10.65 -38.80
C ALA A 14 26.69 9.71 -39.46
N ALA A 15 27.15 8.81 -40.35
CA ALA A 15 26.29 7.81 -40.97
C ALA A 15 25.71 6.85 -39.91
N ALA A 16 26.54 6.34 -39.00
CA ALA A 16 26.09 5.46 -37.92
C ALA A 16 25.06 6.15 -37.00
N ALA A 17 25.29 7.43 -36.67
CA ALA A 17 24.34 8.23 -35.89
C ALA A 17 23.02 8.47 -36.65
N ALA A 18 23.05 8.65 -37.97
CA ALA A 18 21.85 8.83 -38.79
C ALA A 18 20.99 7.55 -38.89
N TYR A 19 21.57 6.37 -38.68
CA TYR A 19 20.83 5.10 -38.60
C TYR A 19 20.21 4.84 -37.21
N LEU A 20 20.58 5.61 -36.18
CA LEU A 20 19.93 5.50 -34.88
C LEU A 20 18.59 6.23 -34.93
N SER A 21 17.50 5.47 -34.91
CA SER A 21 16.17 6.07 -34.82
C SER A 21 15.97 6.75 -33.46
N PRO A 22 15.23 7.87 -33.40
CA PRO A 22 14.87 8.50 -32.14
C PRO A 22 14.22 7.52 -31.15
N SER A 23 13.47 6.54 -31.65
CA SER A 23 12.84 5.49 -30.84
C SER A 23 13.85 4.54 -30.18
N PHE A 24 14.95 4.21 -30.87
CA PHE A 24 16.00 3.36 -30.29
C PHE A 24 16.78 4.10 -29.20
N ILE A 25 17.09 5.38 -29.43
CA ILE A 25 17.73 6.25 -28.43
C ILE A 25 16.82 6.42 -27.21
N SER A 26 15.53 6.70 -27.45
CA SER A 26 14.53 6.84 -26.38
C SER A 26 14.35 5.55 -25.57
N SER A 27 14.37 4.38 -26.22
CA SER A 27 14.27 3.09 -25.55
C SER A 27 15.54 2.68 -24.81
N ALA A 28 16.73 2.98 -25.33
CA ALA A 28 18.00 2.68 -24.65
C ALA A 28 18.24 3.58 -23.43
N LEU A 29 17.71 4.81 -23.48
CA LEU A 29 17.71 5.76 -22.36
C LEU A 29 16.47 5.63 -21.47
N ALA A 30 15.49 4.81 -21.85
CA ALA A 30 14.34 4.55 -21.01
C ALA A 30 14.81 3.79 -19.78
N ASN A 31 14.71 4.45 -18.63
CA ASN A 31 14.82 3.79 -17.34
C ASN A 31 13.38 3.46 -16.93
N PRO A 32 12.83 2.28 -17.28
CA PRO A 32 11.47 1.94 -16.91
C PRO A 32 11.35 2.12 -15.40
N ALA A 33 10.29 2.80 -14.95
CA ALA A 33 10.08 3.03 -13.54
C ALA A 33 10.07 1.67 -12.84
N LYS A 34 11.16 1.35 -12.13
CA LYS A 34 11.22 0.14 -11.32
C LYS A 34 10.12 0.29 -10.29
N ILE A 35 9.13 -0.61 -10.32
CA ILE A 35 8.16 -0.74 -9.24
C ILE A 35 8.98 -1.14 -8.00
N SER A 36 9.36 -0.12 -7.24
CA SER A 36 10.26 -0.27 -6.09
C SER A 36 9.51 -0.58 -4.81
N LYS A 37 8.17 -0.38 -4.83
CA LYS A 37 7.29 -0.65 -3.72
C LYS A 37 6.20 -1.64 -4.12
N ILE A 38 6.18 -2.79 -3.45
CA ILE A 38 5.25 -3.89 -3.71
C ILE A 38 4.57 -4.19 -2.37
N GLY A 39 3.25 -3.99 -2.38
CA GLY A 39 2.38 -4.16 -1.22
C GLY A 39 1.61 -5.47 -1.23
N ILE A 40 1.25 -5.94 -0.03
CA ILE A 40 0.28 -7.02 0.16
C ILE A 40 -0.72 -6.66 1.25
N GLY A 41 -2.01 -6.91 1.01
CA GLY A 41 -3.04 -6.83 2.04
C GLY A 41 -2.96 -8.02 2.99
N LEU A 42 -2.72 -7.77 4.27
CA LEU A 42 -2.47 -8.80 5.28
C LEU A 42 -3.67 -9.72 5.53
N PHE A 43 -4.90 -9.30 5.22
CA PHE A 43 -6.07 -10.17 5.30
C PHE A 43 -5.96 -11.41 4.37
N THR A 44 -5.14 -11.33 3.32
CA THR A 44 -4.78 -12.47 2.46
C THR A 44 -4.13 -13.60 3.25
N LEU A 45 -3.41 -13.25 4.32
CA LEU A 45 -2.63 -14.15 5.18
C LEU A 45 -3.23 -14.30 6.58
N ARG A 46 -4.53 -14.03 6.74
CA ARG A 46 -5.23 -13.97 8.04
C ARG A 46 -5.02 -15.23 8.90
N ASP A 47 -5.01 -16.41 8.29
CA ASP A 47 -4.87 -17.67 9.01
C ASP A 47 -3.43 -17.87 9.52
N GLN A 48 -2.43 -17.51 8.69
CA GLN A 48 -1.01 -17.56 9.07
C GLN A 48 -0.68 -16.52 10.15
N LEU A 49 -1.22 -15.30 10.03
CA LEU A 49 -1.03 -14.24 11.02
C LEU A 49 -1.67 -14.57 12.36
N ALA A 50 -2.84 -15.22 12.35
CA ALA A 50 -3.49 -15.72 13.56
C ALA A 50 -2.68 -16.84 14.25
N ALA A 51 -1.98 -17.65 13.46
CA ALA A 51 -1.10 -18.69 14.00
C ALA A 51 0.22 -18.12 14.55
N ASP A 52 0.91 -17.28 13.78
CA ASP A 52 2.16 -16.63 14.19
C ASP A 52 2.42 -15.34 13.38
N VAL A 53 2.19 -14.19 14.03
CA VAL A 53 2.40 -12.87 13.43
C VAL A 53 3.87 -12.59 13.14
N ASN A 54 4.80 -13.01 14.00
CA ASN A 54 6.22 -12.72 13.82
C ASN A 54 6.78 -13.49 12.63
N ALA A 55 6.55 -14.80 12.60
CA ALA A 55 7.01 -15.67 11.53
C ALA A 55 6.38 -15.26 10.18
N THR A 56 5.09 -14.91 10.17
CA THR A 56 4.41 -14.52 8.93
C THR A 56 4.95 -13.20 8.38
N ILE A 57 5.13 -12.18 9.22
CA ILE A 57 5.68 -10.88 8.78
C ILE A 57 7.13 -11.04 8.28
N GLN A 58 7.95 -11.83 8.97
CA GLN A 58 9.30 -12.14 8.52
C GLN A 58 9.29 -12.85 7.15
N LYS A 59 8.36 -13.78 6.95
CA LYS A 59 8.22 -14.50 5.68
C LYS A 59 7.80 -13.56 4.55
N VAL A 60 6.82 -12.66 4.79
CA VAL A 60 6.39 -11.64 3.83
C VAL A 60 7.57 -10.79 3.36
N ALA A 61 8.40 -10.29 4.28
CA ALA A 61 9.61 -9.55 3.95
C ALA A 61 10.60 -10.40 3.14
N SER A 62 10.85 -11.65 3.54
CA SER A 62 11.78 -12.56 2.85
C SER A 62 11.38 -12.89 1.41
N ILE A 63 10.08 -12.86 1.10
CA ILE A 63 9.55 -13.07 -0.26
C ILE A 63 9.86 -11.86 -1.16
N GLY A 64 10.06 -10.67 -0.60
CA GLY A 64 10.37 -9.45 -1.34
C GLY A 64 9.27 -8.39 -1.33
N TYR A 65 8.17 -8.62 -0.59
CA TYR A 65 7.25 -7.53 -0.27
C TYR A 65 7.95 -6.51 0.62
N ASN A 66 7.64 -5.25 0.40
CA ASN A 66 8.22 -4.13 1.15
C ASN A 66 7.16 -3.24 1.79
N GLN A 67 5.89 -3.46 1.42
CA GLN A 67 4.73 -2.81 2.01
C GLN A 67 3.68 -3.82 2.43
N VAL A 68 2.96 -3.51 3.50
CA VAL A 68 1.81 -4.29 3.96
C VAL A 68 0.62 -3.38 4.26
N GLU A 69 -0.58 -3.81 3.91
CA GLU A 69 -1.81 -3.13 4.32
C GLU A 69 -2.48 -3.94 5.44
N THR A 70 -2.70 -3.30 6.58
CA THR A 70 -3.27 -3.96 7.77
C THR A 70 -4.79 -4.00 7.73
N TYR A 71 -5.40 -4.72 8.66
CA TYR A 71 -6.82 -4.55 9.01
C TYR A 71 -6.98 -4.49 10.53
N TYR A 72 -7.99 -3.76 11.02
CA TYR A 72 -8.18 -3.50 12.44
C TYR A 72 -9.66 -3.29 12.82
N GLY A 73 -10.05 -3.77 14.01
CA GLY A 73 -11.37 -3.49 14.59
C GLY A 73 -12.55 -4.29 14.02
N TYR A 74 -12.29 -5.34 13.24
CA TYR A 74 -13.37 -6.14 12.63
C TYR A 74 -13.86 -7.23 13.58
N PRO A 75 -15.16 -7.29 13.90
CA PRO A 75 -15.72 -8.38 14.69
C PRO A 75 -15.92 -9.65 13.83
N GLY A 76 -16.04 -10.80 14.50
CA GLY A 76 -16.44 -12.06 13.88
C GLY A 76 -15.31 -13.08 13.75
N LYS A 77 -15.42 -13.99 12.77
CA LYS A 77 -14.54 -15.18 12.67
C LYS A 77 -13.04 -14.85 12.65
N TYR A 78 -12.66 -13.74 12.03
CA TYR A 78 -11.26 -13.31 11.90
C TYR A 78 -10.98 -12.04 12.72
N GLU A 79 -11.73 -11.85 13.81
CA GLU A 79 -11.45 -10.80 14.77
C GLU A 79 -10.05 -10.96 15.37
N VAL A 80 -9.34 -9.84 15.45
CA VAL A 80 -7.98 -9.79 15.95
C VAL A 80 -7.91 -8.75 17.07
N LYS A 81 -7.33 -9.14 18.21
CA LYS A 81 -7.00 -8.19 19.26
C LYS A 81 -5.73 -7.45 18.85
N GLY A 82 -5.81 -6.12 18.73
CA GLY A 82 -4.67 -5.33 18.27
C GLY A 82 -4.20 -5.77 16.88
N PHE A 83 -2.88 -5.89 16.70
CA PHE A 83 -2.28 -6.54 15.53
C PHE A 83 -1.85 -7.97 15.89
N TRP A 84 -2.82 -8.89 15.94
CA TRP A 84 -2.61 -10.30 16.33
C TRP A 84 -1.93 -10.47 17.70
N GLY A 85 -2.43 -9.74 18.69
CA GLY A 85 -1.93 -9.75 20.07
C GLY A 85 -0.85 -8.69 20.36
N LEU A 86 -0.32 -8.04 19.32
CA LEU A 86 0.63 -6.94 19.47
C LEU A 86 -0.09 -5.59 19.61
N GLU A 87 0.46 -4.72 20.46
CA GLU A 87 0.09 -3.31 20.44
C GLU A 87 0.66 -2.62 19.19
N ALA A 88 0.04 -1.51 18.78
CA ALA A 88 0.43 -0.76 17.59
C ALA A 88 1.93 -0.38 17.57
N LYS A 89 2.50 -0.01 18.73
CA LYS A 89 3.92 0.33 18.84
C LYS A 89 4.83 -0.88 18.58
N ASP A 90 4.46 -2.04 19.08
CA ASP A 90 5.27 -3.26 18.91
C ASP A 90 5.12 -3.86 17.52
N PHE A 91 3.93 -3.78 16.93
CA PHE A 91 3.74 -4.10 15.51
C PHE A 91 4.54 -3.15 14.60
N SER A 92 4.58 -1.85 14.89
CA SER A 92 5.42 -0.89 14.16
C SER A 92 6.91 -1.26 14.25
N LYS A 93 7.40 -1.69 15.42
CA LYS A 93 8.78 -2.19 15.59
C LYS A 93 9.01 -3.47 14.77
N LEU A 94 8.07 -4.41 14.80
CA LEU A 94 8.17 -5.66 14.03
C LEU A 94 8.32 -5.38 12.52
N LEU A 95 7.52 -4.46 11.98
CA LEU A 95 7.63 -4.05 10.57
C LEU A 95 9.00 -3.42 10.28
N LYS A 96 9.45 -2.48 11.13
CA LYS A 96 10.77 -1.82 10.97
C LYS A 96 11.92 -2.82 11.00
N ASN A 97 11.90 -3.78 11.93
CA ASN A 97 12.92 -4.81 12.05
C ASN A 97 13.01 -5.72 10.80
N ASN A 98 11.92 -5.81 10.03
CA ASN A 98 11.85 -6.58 8.79
C ASN A 98 11.91 -5.70 7.53
N ASN A 99 12.29 -4.43 7.64
CA ASN A 99 12.35 -3.46 6.54
C ASN A 99 11.02 -3.31 5.77
N LEU A 100 9.89 -3.53 6.44
CA LEU A 100 8.54 -3.35 5.91
C LEU A 100 7.97 -2.00 6.34
N THR A 101 7.11 -1.42 5.51
CA THR A 101 6.25 -0.30 5.90
C THR A 101 4.78 -0.65 5.74
N THR A 102 3.91 0.10 6.42
CA THR A 102 2.46 -0.01 6.21
C THR A 102 1.91 1.36 5.81
N PRO A 103 1.78 1.66 4.51
CA PRO A 103 1.28 2.96 4.08
C PRO A 103 -0.23 3.11 4.34
N SER A 104 -0.96 2.00 4.39
CA SER A 104 -2.43 1.96 4.53
C SER A 104 -2.91 0.87 5.48
N GLY A 105 -4.13 1.04 5.97
CA GLY A 105 -4.83 0.03 6.76
C GLY A 105 -6.35 0.13 6.59
N HIS A 106 -7.00 -1.03 6.64
CA HIS A 106 -8.45 -1.17 6.66
C HIS A 106 -8.98 -1.06 8.10
N TYR A 107 -9.94 -0.18 8.33
CA TYR A 107 -10.48 0.09 9.65
C TYR A 107 -11.99 -0.07 9.67
N ASN A 108 -12.49 -0.85 10.62
CA ASN A 108 -13.90 -0.86 10.93
C ASN A 108 -14.26 0.41 11.71
N VAL A 109 -15.18 1.21 11.17
CA VAL A 109 -15.73 2.38 11.86
C VAL A 109 -17.25 2.37 11.81
N SER A 110 -17.86 1.18 11.84
CA SER A 110 -19.31 1.03 11.69
C SER A 110 -20.08 1.83 12.73
N ASP A 111 -19.61 1.90 13.99
CA ASP A 111 -20.27 2.71 15.02
C ASP A 111 -20.30 4.19 14.66
N PHE A 112 -19.23 4.74 14.08
CA PHE A 112 -19.20 6.12 13.60
C PHE A 112 -20.19 6.32 12.44
N LEU A 113 -20.17 5.43 11.44
CA LEU A 113 -21.07 5.51 10.28
C LEU A 113 -22.55 5.32 10.65
N SER A 114 -22.84 4.62 11.74
CA SER A 114 -24.17 4.42 12.30
C SER A 114 -24.58 5.53 13.29
N GLY A 115 -23.80 6.61 13.43
CA GLY A 115 -24.17 7.76 14.25
C GLY A 115 -23.96 7.57 15.76
N LYS A 116 -23.17 6.59 16.18
CA LYS A 116 -22.88 6.33 17.61
C LYS A 116 -21.69 7.16 18.14
N GLY A 117 -21.27 8.19 17.42
CA GLY A 117 -20.16 9.09 17.79
C GLY A 117 -18.82 8.70 17.17
N ASP A 118 -17.81 9.53 17.44
CA ASP A 118 -16.49 9.47 16.76
C ASP A 118 -15.39 8.75 17.54
N THR A 119 -15.71 8.16 18.70
CA THR A 119 -14.74 7.49 19.58
C THR A 119 -13.95 6.39 18.86
N VAL A 120 -14.63 5.50 18.12
CA VAL A 120 -13.96 4.43 17.37
C VAL A 120 -13.07 4.99 16.26
N LEU A 121 -13.55 6.02 15.56
CA LEU A 121 -12.82 6.67 14.48
C LEU A 121 -11.53 7.30 15.01
N LYS A 122 -11.60 8.07 16.11
CA LYS A 122 -10.43 8.69 16.76
C LYS A 122 -9.42 7.65 17.21
N SER A 123 -9.87 6.62 17.91
CA SER A 123 -8.98 5.52 18.38
C SER A 123 -8.28 4.81 17.23
N HIS A 124 -8.99 4.58 16.12
CA HIS A 124 -8.41 3.92 14.95
C HIS A 124 -7.44 4.85 14.20
N ILE A 125 -7.71 6.15 14.14
CA ILE A 125 -6.76 7.15 13.60
C ILE A 125 -5.46 7.17 14.42
N GLU A 126 -5.55 7.14 15.76
CA GLU A 126 -4.36 7.05 16.62
C GLU A 126 -3.57 5.76 16.40
N THR A 127 -4.28 4.64 16.21
CA THR A 127 -3.68 3.35 15.89
C THR A 127 -2.92 3.43 14.55
N ALA A 128 -3.56 3.97 13.51
CA ALA A 128 -2.97 4.18 12.19
C ALA A 128 -1.72 5.08 12.25
N ALA A 129 -1.82 6.20 12.98
CA ALA A 129 -0.71 7.12 13.19
C ALA A 129 0.47 6.44 13.91
N THR A 130 0.19 5.60 14.90
CA THR A 130 1.21 4.88 15.67
C THR A 130 2.02 3.91 14.80
N VAL A 131 1.38 3.23 13.84
CA VAL A 131 2.07 2.35 12.88
C VAL A 131 2.66 3.10 11.67
N GLY A 132 2.40 4.40 11.55
CA GLY A 132 2.95 5.26 10.50
C GLY A 132 2.18 5.21 9.18
N GLN A 133 0.89 4.90 9.22
CA GLN A 133 0.04 4.88 8.03
C GLN A 133 -0.30 6.29 7.56
N LYS A 134 -0.27 6.46 6.24
CA LYS A 134 -0.68 7.70 5.55
C LYS A 134 -2.13 7.63 5.07
N TYR A 135 -2.62 6.43 4.80
CA TYR A 135 -3.96 6.20 4.26
C TYR A 135 -4.80 5.40 5.25
N PHE A 136 -5.90 6.01 5.69
CA PHE A 136 -6.91 5.36 6.51
C PHE A 136 -8.04 4.90 5.58
N VAL A 137 -8.25 3.59 5.47
CA VAL A 137 -9.22 3.03 4.51
C VAL A 137 -10.42 2.46 5.26
N ILE A 138 -11.61 2.87 4.84
CA ILE A 138 -12.88 2.29 5.27
C ILE A 138 -13.38 1.44 4.10
N PRO A 139 -13.11 0.12 4.06
CA PRO A 139 -13.34 -0.71 2.87
C PRO A 139 -14.79 -1.14 2.69
N ALA A 140 -15.65 -0.91 3.69
CA ALA A 140 -17.05 -1.30 3.63
C ALA A 140 -17.91 -0.44 4.55
N LEU A 141 -19.13 -0.16 4.08
CA LEU A 141 -20.21 0.37 4.93
C LEU A 141 -20.77 -0.73 5.86
N PRO A 142 -21.50 -0.34 6.93
CA PRO A 142 -22.24 -1.27 7.77
C PRO A 142 -23.08 -2.27 6.94
N THR A 143 -23.12 -3.52 7.40
CA THR A 143 -23.70 -4.64 6.64
C THR A 143 -25.19 -4.46 6.35
N ASP A 144 -25.94 -3.91 7.30
CA ASP A 144 -27.35 -3.54 7.16
C ASP A 144 -27.57 -2.52 6.03
N VAL A 145 -26.71 -1.50 5.93
CA VAL A 145 -26.77 -0.52 4.83
C VAL A 145 -26.37 -1.11 3.49
N ARG A 146 -25.40 -2.03 3.46
CA ARG A 146 -25.03 -2.73 2.22
C ARG A 146 -26.09 -3.72 1.74
N ALA A 147 -26.79 -4.38 2.66
CA ALA A 147 -27.77 -5.42 2.34
C ALA A 147 -29.14 -4.84 1.99
N THR A 148 -29.60 -3.84 2.74
CA THR A 148 -30.98 -3.33 2.65
C THR A 148 -31.08 -1.80 2.72
N GLY A 149 -29.96 -1.07 2.60
CA GLY A 149 -29.93 0.38 2.68
C GLY A 149 -30.53 1.08 1.46
N THR A 150 -30.78 2.37 1.64
CA THR A 150 -31.33 3.29 0.63
C THR A 150 -30.29 4.31 0.20
N LEU A 151 -30.50 5.01 -0.93
CA LEU A 151 -29.62 6.10 -1.37
C LEU A 151 -29.38 7.16 -0.28
N ASP A 152 -30.40 7.47 0.52
CA ASP A 152 -30.29 8.48 1.57
C ASP A 152 -29.40 8.02 2.74
N ASP A 153 -29.28 6.71 2.98
CA ASP A 153 -28.31 6.16 3.93
C ASP A 153 -26.87 6.42 3.51
N TYR A 154 -26.58 6.23 2.22
CA TYR A 154 -25.25 6.53 1.66
C TYR A 154 -24.94 8.02 1.74
N LYS A 155 -25.91 8.89 1.40
CA LYS A 155 -25.74 10.35 1.50
C LYS A 155 -25.48 10.80 2.94
N ARG A 156 -26.26 10.27 3.90
CA ARG A 156 -26.08 10.58 5.32
C ARG A 156 -24.70 10.18 5.83
N MET A 157 -24.23 8.98 5.46
CA MET A 157 -22.88 8.53 5.85
C MET A 157 -21.78 9.36 5.20
N ALA A 158 -21.91 9.73 3.92
CA ALA A 158 -20.95 10.60 3.25
C ALA A 158 -20.88 12.00 3.92
N ALA A 159 -22.02 12.52 4.40
CA ALA A 159 -22.08 13.79 5.10
C ALA A 159 -21.32 13.79 6.44
N LEU A 160 -21.09 12.63 7.07
CA LEU A 160 -20.32 12.56 8.33
C LEU A 160 -18.85 12.97 8.18
N PHE A 161 -18.33 13.03 6.95
CA PHE A 161 -16.94 13.40 6.65
C PHE A 161 -16.76 14.85 6.19
N ASN A 162 -17.83 15.64 6.12
CA ASN A 162 -17.82 17.05 5.70
C ASN A 162 -18.22 17.98 6.84
#